data_AF-A0A1S1HCJ0-F1
#
_entry.id   AF-A0A1S1HCJ0-F1
#
_cell.length_a   1.000
_cell.length_b   1.000
_cell.length_c   1.000
_cell.angle_alpha   90.00
_cell.angle_beta   90.00
_cell.angle_gamma   90.00
#
_symmetry.space_group_name_H-M   'P 1'
#
loop_
_entity.id
_entity.type
_entity.pdbx_description
1 polymer ?
#
loop_
_entity_poly.entity_id
_entity_poly.type
_entity_poly.pdbx_seq_one_letter_code
_entity_poly.pdbx_strand_id
1 'polypeptide(L)'
;MADNITTPVGTGTVLATKEISGAHASKVVVVDQTGGDVVGQAVESPAAFSIAGRLKAIADKLLGTIAVSATALPLPAGAATAAKQDEANAAIQALAPSAAPFAITPHATNALERQIKAISVVTGGDITFRYPGETSDRTIPVPAGFYPLVATHIRATTTASGLTGW
;
A
#
# COMPACT_ATOMS: atom_id res chain seq x y z
N MET A 1 4.79 -74.43 -12.10
CA MET A 1 5.80 -73.34 -12.18
C MET A 1 6.56 -73.36 -10.88
N ALA A 2 7.90 -73.37 -10.91
CA ALA A 2 8.70 -73.39 -9.70
C ALA A 2 8.54 -72.08 -8.93
N ASP A 3 8.26 -72.17 -7.64
CA ASP A 3 8.18 -71.04 -6.72
C ASP A 3 9.59 -70.52 -6.46
N ASN A 4 9.85 -69.29 -6.92
CA ASN A 4 11.15 -68.63 -6.82
C ASN A 4 11.39 -68.02 -5.42
N ILE A 5 10.48 -68.19 -4.47
CA ILE A 5 10.57 -67.63 -3.11
C ILE A 5 11.02 -68.69 -2.08
N THR A 6 10.76 -69.97 -2.33
CA THR A 6 10.98 -71.04 -1.33
C THR A 6 12.20 -71.92 -1.57
N THR A 7 12.92 -71.75 -2.69
CA THR A 7 14.17 -72.48 -2.94
C THR A 7 15.37 -71.71 -2.36
N PRO A 8 16.12 -72.29 -1.39
CA PRO A 8 17.30 -71.63 -0.83
C PRO A 8 18.35 -71.43 -1.92
N VAL A 9 18.64 -70.19 -2.24
CA VAL A 9 19.77 -69.81 -3.10
C VAL A 9 21.07 -69.99 -2.31
N GLY A 10 22.06 -70.64 -2.94
CA GLY A 10 23.35 -70.93 -2.30
C GLY A 10 23.99 -69.68 -1.70
N THR A 11 24.69 -69.87 -0.58
CA THR A 11 25.34 -68.82 0.21
C THR A 11 26.09 -67.85 -0.71
N GLY A 12 25.68 -66.57 -0.72
CA GLY A 12 26.25 -65.51 -1.55
C GLY A 12 25.38 -65.02 -2.70
N THR A 13 24.21 -65.62 -2.96
CA THR A 13 23.33 -65.21 -4.07
C THR A 13 21.98 -64.70 -3.54
N VAL A 14 21.99 -63.61 -2.76
CA VAL A 14 20.76 -63.09 -2.15
C VAL A 14 20.20 -61.97 -3.01
N LEU A 15 19.01 -62.21 -3.58
CA LEU A 15 18.16 -61.27 -4.33
C LEU A 15 18.76 -60.89 -5.69
N ALA A 16 17.92 -60.85 -6.74
CA ALA A 16 18.35 -60.29 -8.01
C ALA A 16 18.92 -58.88 -7.72
N THR A 17 20.16 -58.60 -8.09
CA THR A 17 20.72 -57.25 -7.97
C THR A 17 20.67 -56.60 -9.34
N LYS A 18 20.47 -55.28 -9.37
CA LYS A 18 20.61 -54.47 -10.58
C LYS A 18 21.91 -53.69 -10.45
N GLU A 19 22.74 -53.75 -11.48
CA GLU A 19 23.91 -52.89 -11.58
C GLU A 19 23.44 -51.47 -11.92
N ILE A 20 23.88 -50.51 -11.11
CA ILE A 20 23.64 -49.08 -11.31
C ILE A 20 25.00 -48.39 -11.13
N SER A 21 25.67 -48.07 -12.25
CA SER A 21 26.89 -47.26 -12.26
C SER A 21 28.02 -47.80 -11.36
N GLY A 22 28.27 -49.10 -11.42
CA GLY A 22 29.32 -49.82 -10.69
C GLY A 22 28.88 -50.36 -9.33
N ALA A 23 27.67 -50.05 -8.86
CA ALA A 23 27.14 -50.55 -7.60
C ALA A 23 26.03 -51.58 -7.82
N HIS A 24 26.14 -52.74 -7.15
CA HIS A 24 25.07 -53.74 -7.12
C HIS A 24 24.03 -53.34 -6.06
N ALA A 25 22.88 -52.82 -6.51
CA ALA A 25 21.75 -52.54 -5.65
C ALA A 25 20.78 -53.74 -5.64
N SER A 26 20.20 -54.07 -4.50
CA SER A 26 19.10 -55.05 -4.41
C SER A 26 17.98 -54.62 -5.36
N LYS A 27 17.58 -55.48 -6.31
CA LYS A 27 16.49 -55.18 -7.26
C LYS A 27 15.25 -54.92 -6.43
N VAL A 28 14.81 -53.67 -6.43
CA VAL A 28 13.61 -53.24 -5.73
C VAL A 28 12.44 -54.05 -6.28
N VAL A 29 11.77 -54.80 -5.41
CA VAL A 29 10.62 -55.69 -5.73
C VAL A 29 9.42 -54.88 -6.25
N VAL A 30 9.46 -53.56 -6.10
CA VAL A 30 8.45 -52.65 -6.62
C VAL A 30 8.78 -52.34 -8.08
N VAL A 31 8.25 -53.17 -8.98
CA VAL A 31 8.10 -52.86 -10.40
C VAL A 31 6.72 -52.27 -10.66
N ASP A 32 6.58 -51.43 -11.69
CA ASP A 32 5.25 -51.03 -12.13
C ASP A 32 4.50 -52.22 -12.77
N GLN A 33 3.22 -52.00 -13.11
CA GLN A 33 2.37 -53.02 -13.76
C GLN A 33 2.87 -53.49 -15.14
N THR A 34 3.86 -52.80 -15.72
CA THR A 34 4.54 -53.16 -16.98
C THR A 34 5.93 -53.77 -16.75
N GLY A 35 6.35 -53.97 -15.49
CA GLY A 35 7.65 -54.53 -15.13
C GLY A 35 8.79 -53.51 -15.08
N GLY A 36 8.50 -52.22 -15.20
CA GLY A 36 9.46 -51.12 -15.15
C GLY A 36 10.00 -50.88 -13.74
N ASP A 37 11.31 -50.66 -13.62
CA ASP A 37 11.98 -50.31 -12.37
C ASP A 37 11.54 -48.92 -11.89
N VAL A 38 10.89 -48.86 -10.73
CA VAL A 38 10.32 -47.64 -10.14
C VAL A 38 11.38 -46.63 -9.70
N VAL A 39 12.62 -47.07 -9.47
CA VAL A 39 13.73 -46.20 -9.01
C VAL A 39 14.60 -45.73 -10.19
N GLY A 40 14.68 -46.53 -11.26
CA GLY A 40 15.52 -46.26 -12.44
C GLY A 40 14.92 -45.28 -13.48
N GLN A 41 13.70 -44.77 -13.29
CA GLN A 41 13.06 -43.79 -14.19
C GLN A 41 13.21 -42.33 -13.73
N ALA A 42 14.31 -42.00 -13.06
CA ALA A 42 14.72 -40.61 -12.85
C ALA A 42 15.30 -40.02 -14.16
N VAL A 43 14.50 -40.03 -15.22
CA VAL A 43 14.74 -39.26 -16.46
C VAL A 43 13.93 -37.97 -16.34
N GLU A 44 14.27 -36.94 -17.10
CA GLU A 44 13.76 -35.55 -17.03
C GLU A 44 12.21 -35.39 -17.04
N SER A 45 11.45 -36.47 -17.23
CA SER A 45 9.99 -36.53 -17.09
C SER A 45 9.55 -37.89 -16.53
N PRO A 46 9.57 -38.10 -15.20
CA PRO A 46 9.09 -39.33 -14.58
C PRO A 46 7.59 -39.54 -14.83
N ALA A 47 7.16 -40.78 -15.04
CA ALA A 47 5.75 -41.11 -15.22
C ALA A 47 4.92 -40.58 -14.03
N ALA A 48 3.78 -39.93 -14.31
CA ALA A 48 2.97 -39.21 -13.32
C ALA A 48 2.54 -40.04 -12.10
N PHE A 49 2.51 -41.38 -12.23
CA PHE A 49 2.09 -42.30 -11.18
C PHE A 49 3.25 -43.01 -10.45
N SER A 50 4.50 -42.75 -10.84
CA SER A 50 5.67 -43.23 -10.11
C SER A 50 5.89 -42.46 -8.80
N ILE A 51 6.56 -43.07 -7.83
CA ILE A 51 6.95 -42.38 -6.58
C ILE A 51 7.81 -41.15 -6.90
N ALA A 52 8.74 -41.27 -7.86
CA ALA A 52 9.58 -40.17 -8.33
C ALA A 52 8.75 -39.04 -8.96
N GLY A 53 7.75 -39.38 -9.79
CA GLY A 53 6.83 -38.40 -10.39
C GLY A 53 5.97 -37.67 -9.36
N ARG A 54 5.49 -38.39 -8.33
CA ARG A 54 4.79 -37.78 -7.20
C ARG A 54 5.69 -36.88 -6.37
N LEU A 55 6.92 -37.31 -6.08
CA LEU A 55 7.89 -36.50 -5.33
C LEU A 55 8.28 -35.24 -6.09
N LYS A 56 8.47 -35.33 -7.42
CA LYS A 56 8.68 -34.18 -8.29
C LYS A 56 7.47 -33.23 -8.31
N ALA A 57 6.25 -33.75 -8.44
CA ALA A 57 5.04 -32.92 -8.42
C ALA A 57 4.85 -32.20 -7.07
N ILE A 58 5.23 -32.84 -5.96
CA ILE A 58 5.27 -32.22 -4.64
C ILE A 58 6.33 -31.11 -4.61
N ALA A 59 7.56 -31.39 -5.06
CA ALA A 59 8.64 -30.40 -5.11
C ALA A 59 8.26 -29.19 -6.00
N ASP A 60 7.70 -29.41 -7.18
CA ASP A 60 7.26 -28.35 -8.09
C ASP A 60 6.15 -27.49 -7.45
N LYS A 61 5.25 -28.08 -6.65
CA LYS A 61 4.22 -27.34 -5.91
C LYS A 61 4.77 -26.57 -4.71
N LEU A 62 5.79 -27.09 -4.01
CA LEU A 62 6.43 -26.39 -2.89
C LEU A 62 7.35 -25.25 -3.36
N LEU A 63 8.02 -25.45 -4.50
CA LEU A 63 8.91 -24.45 -5.10
C LEU A 63 8.16 -23.42 -5.95
N GLY A 64 6.89 -23.68 -6.26
CA GLY A 64 5.99 -22.72 -6.88
C GLY A 64 5.81 -21.48 -6.00
N THR A 65 6.09 -20.31 -6.55
CA THR A 65 5.86 -19.04 -5.84
C THR A 65 4.37 -18.86 -5.60
N ILE A 66 3.95 -18.76 -4.33
CA ILE A 66 2.60 -18.32 -3.99
C ILE A 66 2.53 -16.84 -4.35
N ALA A 67 1.81 -16.51 -5.42
CA ALA A 67 1.52 -15.13 -5.77
C ALA A 67 0.57 -14.52 -4.73
N VAL A 68 1.14 -13.98 -3.64
CA VAL A 68 0.41 -13.12 -2.71
C VAL A 68 0.36 -11.72 -3.32
N SER A 69 -0.77 -11.37 -3.93
CA SER A 69 -1.00 -9.98 -4.35
C SER A 69 -1.29 -9.11 -3.12
N ALA A 70 -0.77 -7.89 -3.12
CA ALA A 70 -0.99 -6.94 -2.02
C ALA A 70 -2.50 -6.63 -1.80
N THR A 71 -3.32 -6.84 -2.82
CA THR A 71 -4.79 -6.68 -2.77
C THR A 71 -5.50 -7.86 -2.11
N ALA A 72 -4.87 -9.04 -2.01
CA ALA A 72 -5.45 -10.23 -1.42
C ALA A 72 -5.20 -10.34 0.09
N LEU A 73 -4.27 -9.55 0.63
CA LEU A 73 -3.96 -9.52 2.06
C LEU A 73 -4.92 -8.57 2.78
N PRO A 74 -5.64 -9.03 3.82
CA PRO A 74 -6.44 -8.14 4.66
C PRO A 74 -5.57 -7.03 5.23
N LEU A 75 -6.05 -5.79 5.14
CA LEU A 75 -5.38 -4.68 5.80
C LEU A 75 -5.48 -4.86 7.32
N PRO A 76 -4.38 -4.62 8.07
CA PRO A 76 -4.44 -4.57 9.53
C PRO A 76 -5.51 -3.57 10.00
N ALA A 77 -6.14 -3.86 11.14
CA ALA A 77 -7.06 -2.92 11.77
C ALA A 77 -6.34 -1.58 12.02
N GLY A 78 -6.93 -0.48 11.52
CA GLY A 78 -6.36 0.86 11.65
C GLY A 78 -5.46 1.32 10.48
N ALA A 79 -5.16 0.46 9.50
CA ALA A 79 -4.49 0.90 8.29
C ALA A 79 -5.36 1.91 7.51
N ALA A 80 -4.75 2.99 7.01
CA ALA A 80 -5.42 3.95 6.15
C ALA A 80 -5.75 3.29 4.80
N THR A 81 -7.04 3.07 4.55
CA THR A 81 -7.53 2.65 3.23
C THR A 81 -7.37 3.80 2.22
N ALA A 82 -7.35 3.50 0.92
CA ALA A 82 -7.32 4.53 -0.12
C ALA A 82 -8.45 5.56 0.06
N ALA A 83 -9.67 5.11 0.41
CA ALA A 83 -10.80 5.99 0.71
C ALA A 83 -10.51 6.99 1.83
N LYS A 84 -9.85 6.57 2.93
CA LYS A 84 -9.46 7.48 4.01
C LYS A 84 -8.39 8.49 3.60
N GLN A 85 -7.52 8.12 2.66
CA GLN A 85 -6.51 9.03 2.12
C GLN A 85 -7.16 10.09 1.23
N ASP A 86 -8.13 9.69 0.40
CA ASP A 86 -8.89 10.62 -0.43
C ASP A 86 -9.71 11.61 0.41
N GLU A 87 -10.36 11.13 1.48
CA GLU A 87 -11.06 11.97 2.46
C GLU A 87 -10.11 12.95 3.15
N ALA A 88 -8.93 12.50 3.59
CA ALA A 88 -7.93 13.36 4.21
C ALA A 88 -7.41 14.42 3.22
N ASN A 89 -7.15 14.04 1.97
CA ASN A 89 -6.72 14.97 0.92
C ASN A 89 -7.78 16.03 0.64
N ALA A 90 -9.06 15.64 0.56
CA ALA A 90 -10.17 16.57 0.38
C ALA A 90 -10.27 17.56 1.57
N ALA A 91 -10.12 17.07 2.81
CA ALA A 91 -10.11 17.91 3.99
C ALA A 91 -8.94 18.90 4.00
N ILE A 92 -7.74 18.46 3.59
CA ILE A 92 -6.56 19.34 3.47
C ILE A 92 -6.78 20.40 2.40
N GLN A 93 -7.34 20.05 1.23
CA GLN A 93 -7.64 21.03 0.19
C GLN A 93 -8.67 22.05 0.64
N ALA A 94 -9.64 21.67 1.47
CA ALA A 94 -10.60 22.60 2.06
C ALA A 94 -9.97 23.63 3.02
N LEU A 95 -8.78 23.34 3.56
CA LEU A 95 -8.01 24.26 4.41
C LEU A 95 -7.14 25.24 3.59
N ALA A 96 -6.95 25.01 2.29
CA ALA A 96 -6.13 25.89 1.46
C ALA A 96 -6.77 27.30 1.35
N PRO A 97 -5.95 28.36 1.23
CA PRO A 97 -6.46 29.72 1.06
C PRO A 97 -7.34 29.78 -0.20
N SER A 98 -8.56 30.27 -0.03
CA SER A 98 -9.61 30.28 -1.05
C SER A 98 -9.30 31.21 -2.24
N ALA A 99 -8.31 32.09 -2.11
CA ALA A 99 -7.90 33.04 -3.13
C ALA A 99 -6.43 33.46 -2.92
N ALA A 100 -5.82 34.02 -3.97
CA ALA A 100 -4.50 34.64 -3.88
C ALA A 100 -4.52 35.81 -2.87
N PRO A 101 -3.39 36.11 -2.20
CA PRO A 101 -3.32 37.29 -1.35
C PRO A 101 -3.43 38.56 -2.18
N PHE A 102 -3.99 39.61 -1.58
CA PHE A 102 -3.96 40.95 -2.16
C PHE A 102 -3.70 42.01 -1.08
N ALA A 103 -2.98 43.06 -1.45
CA ALA A 103 -2.72 44.17 -0.55
C ALA A 103 -4.04 44.93 -0.29
N ILE A 104 -4.34 45.17 0.97
CA ILE A 104 -5.50 45.97 1.36
C ILE A 104 -5.03 47.42 1.53
N THR A 105 -5.64 48.31 0.77
CA THR A 105 -5.59 49.76 1.03
C THR A 105 -6.86 50.16 1.76
N PRO A 106 -6.80 50.58 3.04
CA PRO A 106 -7.98 51.04 3.76
C PRO A 106 -8.65 52.23 3.06
N HIS A 107 -9.98 52.20 2.96
CA HIS A 107 -10.76 53.25 2.30
C HIS A 107 -11.92 53.71 3.19
N ALA A 108 -12.35 54.96 3.04
CA ALA A 108 -13.47 55.48 3.84
C ALA A 108 -14.80 54.78 3.48
N THR A 109 -15.06 54.55 2.19
CA THR A 109 -16.37 54.14 1.68
C THR A 109 -16.33 52.88 0.82
N ASN A 110 -15.25 52.65 0.07
CA ASN A 110 -15.17 51.59 -0.93
C ASN A 110 -15.10 50.20 -0.28
N ALA A 111 -15.79 49.23 -0.90
CA ALA A 111 -15.61 47.82 -0.58
C ALA A 111 -14.24 47.33 -1.05
N LEU A 112 -13.78 46.23 -0.43
CA LEU A 112 -12.64 45.47 -0.94
C LEU A 112 -12.99 44.84 -2.29
N GLU A 113 -11.98 44.55 -3.11
CA GLU A 113 -12.13 43.84 -4.39
C GLU A 113 -12.88 42.51 -4.23
N ARG A 114 -12.63 41.84 -3.11
CA ARG A 114 -13.34 40.62 -2.70
C ARG A 114 -13.45 40.56 -1.18
N GLN A 115 -14.44 39.81 -0.71
CA GLN A 115 -14.55 39.46 0.72
C GLN A 115 -13.32 38.67 1.15
N ILE A 116 -12.70 39.10 2.24
CA ILE A 116 -11.61 38.36 2.88
C ILE A 116 -12.18 37.41 3.94
N LYS A 117 -11.44 36.34 4.22
CA LYS A 117 -11.67 35.40 5.33
C LYS A 117 -10.54 35.42 6.34
N ALA A 118 -9.37 35.96 5.97
CA ALA A 118 -8.28 36.24 6.88
C ALA A 118 -7.53 37.51 6.50
N ILE A 119 -6.79 38.04 7.47
CA ILE A 119 -5.93 39.20 7.30
C ILE A 119 -4.56 38.96 7.92
N SER A 120 -3.52 39.37 7.20
CA SER A 120 -2.16 39.51 7.74
C SER A 120 -1.87 40.98 8.02
N VAL A 121 -1.22 41.25 9.15
CA VAL A 121 -0.90 42.58 9.66
C VAL A 121 0.60 42.64 9.94
N VAL A 122 1.30 43.57 9.27
CA VAL A 122 2.76 43.74 9.45
C VAL A 122 3.05 44.58 10.69
N THR A 123 2.27 45.64 10.93
CA THR A 123 2.38 46.48 12.13
C THR A 123 1.02 46.56 12.81
N GLY A 124 0.99 46.19 14.09
CA GLY A 124 -0.24 46.20 14.90
C GLY A 124 -0.85 47.59 15.06
N GLY A 125 -2.11 47.61 15.48
CA GLY A 125 -2.93 48.81 15.64
C GLY A 125 -4.40 48.42 15.73
N ASP A 126 -5.28 49.39 15.54
CA ASP A 126 -6.72 49.14 15.47
C ASP A 126 -7.12 48.87 14.03
N ILE A 127 -7.90 47.81 13.81
CA ILE A 127 -8.59 47.56 12.54
C ILE A 127 -10.05 47.95 12.70
N THR A 128 -10.51 48.84 11.83
CA THR A 128 -11.94 49.14 11.67
C THR A 128 -12.47 48.46 10.41
N PHE A 129 -13.45 47.57 10.55
CA PHE A 129 -13.93 46.72 9.45
C PHE A 129 -15.45 46.54 9.47
N ARG A 130 -16.01 45.99 8.39
CA ARG A 130 -17.44 45.67 8.26
C ARG A 130 -17.64 44.22 7.81
N TYR A 131 -18.53 43.50 8.49
CA TYR A 131 -18.93 42.14 8.10
C TYR A 131 -19.81 42.14 6.84
N PRO A 132 -19.84 41.03 6.08
CA PRO A 132 -20.76 40.88 4.95
C PRO A 132 -22.22 41.05 5.39
N GLY A 133 -22.97 41.89 4.69
CA GLY A 133 -24.39 42.15 4.97
C GLY A 133 -24.66 43.12 6.12
N GLU A 134 -23.66 43.54 6.90
CA GLU A 134 -23.82 44.56 7.93
C GLU A 134 -23.66 45.97 7.36
N THR A 135 -24.28 46.96 8.02
CA THR A 135 -24.12 48.40 7.69
C THR A 135 -23.24 49.14 8.70
N SER A 136 -22.99 48.54 9.86
CA SER A 136 -22.16 49.10 10.93
C SER A 136 -20.72 48.60 10.84
N ASP A 137 -19.78 49.45 11.23
CA ASP A 137 -18.37 49.08 11.33
C ASP A 137 -18.02 48.68 12.77
N ARG A 138 -17.00 47.84 12.94
CA ARG A 138 -16.47 47.39 14.22
C ARG A 138 -14.98 47.68 14.28
N THR A 139 -14.48 48.01 15.47
CA THR A 139 -13.06 48.27 15.70
C THR A 139 -12.49 47.28 16.70
N ILE A 140 -11.36 46.66 16.37
CA ILE A 140 -10.63 45.75 17.26
C ILE A 140 -9.13 46.11 17.28
N PRO A 141 -8.47 46.07 18.46
CA PRO A 141 -7.03 46.16 18.53
C PRO A 141 -6.42 44.81 18.11
N VAL A 142 -5.43 44.86 17.22
CA VAL A 142 -4.69 43.69 16.75
C VAL A 142 -3.18 43.93 16.81
N PRO A 143 -2.40 42.99 17.35
CA PRO A 143 -0.95 42.97 17.15
C PRO A 143 -0.58 42.69 15.68
N ALA A 144 0.72 42.72 15.38
CA ALA A 144 1.23 42.17 14.13
C ALA A 144 1.05 40.65 14.12
N GLY A 145 0.62 40.07 12.99
CA GLY A 145 0.32 38.65 12.89
C GLY A 145 -0.68 38.29 11.80
N PHE A 146 -1.22 37.07 11.87
CA PHE A 146 -2.25 36.57 10.96
C PHE A 146 -3.49 36.19 11.75
N TYR A 147 -4.66 36.65 11.29
CA TYR A 147 -5.91 36.51 12.02
C TYR A 147 -7.06 36.08 11.11
N PRO A 148 -7.96 35.20 11.58
CA PRO A 148 -9.21 34.96 10.90
C PRO A 148 -10.07 36.23 11.01
N LEU A 149 -10.45 36.79 9.88
CA LEU A 149 -11.27 38.00 9.80
C LEU A 149 -12.09 37.95 8.52
N VAL A 150 -13.41 37.92 8.68
CA VAL A 150 -14.33 38.03 7.55
C VAL A 150 -14.75 39.49 7.39
N ALA A 151 -14.38 40.12 6.28
CA ALA A 151 -14.70 41.53 6.04
C ALA A 151 -14.97 41.85 4.56
N THR A 152 -15.85 42.82 4.33
CA THR A 152 -16.12 43.41 3.01
C THR A 152 -15.52 44.81 2.87
N HIS A 153 -15.24 45.49 3.98
CA HIS A 153 -14.62 46.82 4.02
C HIS A 153 -13.58 46.86 5.13
N ILE A 154 -12.48 47.59 4.87
CA ILE A 154 -11.50 48.01 5.87
C ILE A 154 -11.43 49.52 5.81
N ARG A 155 -11.75 50.19 6.92
CA ARG A 155 -11.91 51.65 6.97
C ARG A 155 -10.59 52.38 7.06
N ALA A 156 -10.53 53.56 6.44
CA ALA A 156 -9.39 54.47 6.50
C ALA A 156 -9.01 54.92 7.93
N THR A 157 -9.89 54.73 8.93
CA THR A 157 -9.59 54.96 10.35
C THR A 157 -8.72 53.86 10.98
N THR A 158 -8.45 52.77 10.25
CA THR A 158 -7.55 51.69 10.65
C THR A 158 -6.12 52.22 10.83
N THR A 159 -5.50 51.93 11.97
CA THR A 159 -4.13 52.33 12.29
C THR A 159 -3.11 51.20 12.10
N ALA A 160 -3.57 49.95 12.01
CA ALA A 160 -2.73 48.82 11.61
C ALA A 160 -2.27 48.95 10.15
N SER A 161 -1.05 48.49 9.83
CA SER A 161 -0.44 48.70 8.50
C SER A 161 0.21 47.44 7.92
N GLY A 162 0.50 47.50 6.61
CA GLY A 162 0.96 46.35 5.81
C GLY A 162 -0.11 45.25 5.72
N LEU A 163 -1.36 45.65 5.49
CA LEU A 163 -2.50 44.73 5.50
C LEU A 163 -2.57 43.90 4.22
N THR A 164 -2.68 42.58 4.38
CA THR A 164 -2.87 41.65 3.26
C THR A 164 -4.11 40.79 3.50
N GLY A 165 -5.04 40.78 2.55
CA GLY A 165 -6.27 40.02 2.60
C GLY A 165 -6.16 38.68 1.89
N TRP A 166 -6.85 37.66 2.43
CA TRP A 166 -6.91 36.29 1.91
C TRP A 166 -8.35 35.79 1.83
#